data_AF-A0A4R6FDH6-F1
#
_entry.id   AF-A0A4R6FDH6-F1
#
_cell.length_a   1.000
_cell.length_b   1.000
_cell.length_c   1.000
_cell.angle_alpha   90.00
_cell.angle_beta   90.00
_cell.angle_gamma   90.00
#
_symmetry.space_group_name_H-M   'P 1'
#
loop_
_entity.id
_entity.type
_entity.pdbx_description
1 polymer ?
#
loop_
_entity_poly.entity_id
_entity_poly.type
_entity_poly.pdbx_seq_one_letter_code
_entity_poly.pdbx_strand_id
1 'polypeptide(L)'
;MMRAAILPVVTLMLCSCSYVYDVTVSMSHGRLIFDANPQWFADCVRVVSVTADDDSVRATAASGDDEDLVRTGTFLRQSISHDDGCKNHFPIAYGYTLKGRAHVYDNGGVPADMAGQRAPSVAPKPLHTGVAYTVSTVTGATGYGCGRFIIRQDRTVENLGCS
;
A
#
# COMPACT_ATOMS: atom_id res chain seq x y z
N MET A 1 47.86 29.30 -31.19
CA MET A 1 46.43 29.63 -31.00
C MET A 1 45.73 28.39 -30.47
N MET A 2 45.35 28.42 -29.19
CA MET A 2 44.93 27.26 -28.40
C MET A 2 43.41 27.07 -28.55
N ARG A 3 42.96 25.96 -29.13
CA ARG A 3 41.53 25.62 -29.23
C ARG A 3 41.09 24.96 -27.93
N ALA A 4 40.25 25.65 -27.15
CA ALA A 4 39.58 25.11 -25.97
C ALA A 4 38.46 24.14 -26.42
N ALA A 5 38.61 22.86 -26.10
CA ALA A 5 37.55 21.87 -26.25
C ALA A 5 36.64 21.95 -25.01
N ILE A 6 35.44 22.49 -25.19
CA ILE A 6 34.38 22.46 -24.18
C ILE A 6 33.75 21.07 -24.23
N LEU A 7 34.05 20.23 -23.24
CA LEU A 7 33.35 18.96 -23.03
C LEU A 7 31.96 19.28 -22.44
N PRO A 8 30.84 18.89 -23.07
CA PRO A 8 29.54 18.99 -22.44
C PRO A 8 29.49 17.93 -21.32
N VAL A 9 29.45 18.38 -20.08
CA VAL A 9 29.15 17.55 -18.92
C VAL A 9 27.71 17.07 -19.08
N VAL A 10 27.55 15.80 -19.47
CA VAL A 10 26.25 15.13 -19.54
C VAL A 10 25.79 14.87 -18.11
N THR A 11 24.97 15.76 -17.59
CA THR A 11 24.27 15.59 -16.32
C THR A 11 23.21 14.51 -16.51
N LEU A 12 23.58 13.25 -16.22
CA LEU A 12 22.64 12.13 -16.12
C LEU A 12 21.68 12.41 -14.96
N MET A 13 20.53 13.02 -15.27
CA MET A 13 19.43 13.13 -14.33
C MET A 13 18.96 11.72 -13.98
N LEU A 14 19.18 11.32 -12.73
CA LEU A 14 18.59 10.14 -12.12
C LEU A 14 17.08 10.38 -11.96
N CYS A 15 16.33 10.28 -13.05
CA CYS A 15 14.88 10.24 -13.00
C CYS A 15 14.48 8.91 -12.35
N SER A 16 14.22 8.94 -11.05
CA SER A 16 13.51 7.90 -10.33
C SER A 16 12.13 7.76 -10.96
N CYS A 17 11.91 6.68 -11.73
CA CYS A 17 10.60 6.38 -12.30
C CYS A 17 9.72 5.78 -11.22
N SER A 18 8.98 6.63 -10.50
CA SER A 18 7.78 6.18 -9.78
C SER A 18 6.64 5.96 -10.75
N TYR A 19 5.76 5.02 -10.41
CA TYR A 19 4.56 4.74 -11.19
C TYR A 19 3.39 4.45 -10.26
N VAL A 20 2.19 4.71 -10.77
CA VAL A 20 0.93 4.42 -10.10
C VAL A 20 0.22 3.32 -10.87
N TYR A 21 -0.47 2.43 -10.16
CA TYR A 21 -1.30 1.39 -10.78
C TYR A 21 -2.63 1.25 -10.07
N ASP A 22 -3.64 0.79 -10.80
CA ASP A 22 -4.95 0.51 -10.23
C ASP A 22 -4.96 -0.84 -9.53
N VAL A 23 -5.59 -0.89 -8.36
CA VAL A 23 -5.94 -2.11 -7.65
C VAL A 23 -7.43 -2.32 -7.81
N THR A 24 -7.80 -3.48 -8.36
CA THR A 24 -9.18 -3.92 -8.43
C THR A 24 -9.51 -4.79 -7.22
N VAL A 25 -10.74 -4.67 -6.73
CA VAL A 25 -11.24 -5.46 -5.61
C VAL A 25 -12.37 -6.35 -6.08
N SER A 26 -12.30 -7.63 -5.77
CA SER A 26 -13.35 -8.61 -6.08
C SER A 26 -13.71 -9.44 -4.86
N MET A 27 -14.87 -10.10 -4.90
CA MET A 27 -15.30 -11.04 -3.87
C MET A 27 -15.06 -12.48 -4.37
N SER A 28 -14.27 -13.26 -3.65
CA SER A 28 -14.05 -14.68 -3.94
C SER A 28 -14.13 -15.49 -2.66
N HIS A 29 -14.98 -16.51 -2.64
CA HIS A 29 -15.18 -17.38 -1.46
C HIS A 29 -15.49 -16.59 -0.17
N GLY A 30 -16.24 -15.49 -0.28
CA GLY A 30 -16.60 -14.62 0.85
C GLY A 30 -15.45 -13.77 1.40
N ARG A 31 -14.34 -13.66 0.66
CA ARG A 31 -13.21 -12.80 0.99
C ARG A 31 -12.99 -11.77 -0.10
N LEU A 32 -12.63 -10.56 0.30
CA LEU A 32 -12.15 -9.58 -0.64
C LEU A 32 -10.78 -10.01 -1.16
N ILE A 33 -10.60 -9.88 -2.47
CA ILE A 33 -9.36 -10.13 -3.18
C ILE A 33 -8.93 -8.82 -3.82
N PHE A 34 -7.70 -8.41 -3.54
CA PHE A 34 -7.05 -7.27 -4.17
C PHE A 34 -6.16 -7.81 -5.28
N ASP A 35 -6.32 -7.25 -6.47
CA ASP A 35 -5.56 -7.65 -7.65
C ASP A 35 -5.08 -6.41 -8.39
N ALA A 36 -3.82 -6.40 -8.80
CA ALA A 36 -3.27 -5.30 -9.58
C ALA A 36 -3.78 -5.42 -11.02
N ASN A 37 -4.13 -4.29 -11.65
CA ASN A 37 -4.49 -4.30 -13.06
C ASN A 37 -3.27 -4.78 -13.89
N PRO A 38 -3.42 -5.85 -14.69
CA PRO A 38 -2.31 -6.51 -15.40
C PRO A 38 -1.65 -5.65 -16.47
N GLN A 39 -2.23 -4.50 -16.83
CA GLN A 39 -1.60 -3.52 -17.71
C GLN A 39 -0.37 -2.86 -17.07
N TRP A 40 -0.18 -3.01 -15.76
CA TRP A 40 0.93 -2.45 -14.99
C TRP A 40 1.89 -3.54 -14.54
N PHE A 41 3.18 -3.21 -14.42
CA PHE A 41 4.24 -4.14 -14.00
C PHE A 41 4.27 -4.40 -12.48
N ALA A 42 3.10 -4.42 -11.83
CA ALA A 42 2.96 -4.64 -10.39
C ALA A 42 2.51 -6.07 -10.09
N ASP A 43 3.47 -6.99 -9.95
CA ASP A 43 3.22 -8.41 -9.70
C ASP A 43 3.25 -8.79 -8.20
N CYS A 44 3.81 -7.92 -7.37
CA CYS A 44 4.10 -8.20 -5.97
C CYS A 44 3.72 -7.05 -5.03
N VAL A 45 3.61 -7.30 -3.73
CA VAL A 45 3.16 -6.32 -2.72
C VAL A 45 3.96 -6.41 -1.43
N ARG A 46 4.40 -5.24 -0.94
CA ARG A 46 5.12 -5.10 0.33
C ARG A 46 4.42 -4.23 1.38
N VAL A 47 3.52 -3.36 0.95
CA VAL A 47 2.63 -2.62 1.84
C VAL A 47 1.21 -2.80 1.33
N VAL A 48 0.29 -3.06 2.25
CA VAL A 48 -1.15 -2.99 2.00
C VAL A 48 -1.78 -2.20 3.13
N SER A 49 -2.64 -1.25 2.78
CA SER A 49 -3.41 -0.43 3.71
C SER A 49 -4.84 -0.36 3.22
N VAL A 50 -5.81 -0.51 4.12
CA VAL A 50 -7.23 -0.29 3.82
C VAL A 50 -7.76 0.74 4.80
N THR A 51 -8.33 1.82 4.29
CA THR A 51 -8.89 2.92 5.06
C THR A 51 -10.34 3.15 4.66
N ALA A 52 -11.21 3.48 5.62
CA ALA A 52 -12.54 4.01 5.29
C ALA A 52 -12.40 5.45 4.82
N ASP A 53 -13.17 5.84 3.81
CA ASP A 53 -13.19 7.23 3.33
C ASP A 53 -14.12 8.12 4.17
N ASP A 54 -14.99 7.50 4.96
CA ASP A 54 -15.93 8.18 5.87
C ASP A 54 -15.34 8.23 7.29
N ASP A 55 -15.01 9.44 7.76
CA ASP A 55 -14.43 9.69 9.09
C ASP A 55 -15.33 9.25 10.26
N SER A 56 -16.63 9.04 10.01
CA SER A 56 -17.58 8.54 11.00
C SER A 56 -17.46 7.03 11.21
N VAL A 57 -16.88 6.30 10.26
CA VAL A 57 -16.70 4.85 10.31
C VAL A 57 -15.31 4.52 10.84
N ARG A 58 -15.26 4.08 12.11
CA ARG A 58 -14.00 3.76 12.79
C ARG A 58 -14.02 2.35 13.33
N ALA A 59 -12.91 1.65 13.15
CA ALA A 59 -12.69 0.36 13.79
C ALA A 59 -12.29 0.53 15.26
N THR A 60 -12.36 -0.56 16.02
CA THR A 60 -11.81 -0.63 17.37
C THR A 60 -10.38 -1.18 17.34
N ALA A 61 -9.45 -0.50 18.02
CA ALA A 61 -8.08 -0.95 18.13
C ALA A 61 -8.02 -2.27 18.92
N ALA A 62 -7.20 -3.21 18.44
CA ALA A 62 -6.87 -4.44 19.13
C ALA A 62 -5.43 -4.35 19.65
N SER A 63 -5.05 -5.30 20.52
CA SER A 63 -3.69 -5.36 21.04
C SER A 63 -2.66 -5.48 19.89
N GLY A 64 -1.67 -4.59 19.89
CA GLY A 64 -0.62 -4.52 18.88
C GLY A 64 -0.93 -3.66 17.65
N ASP A 65 -2.14 -3.10 17.56
CA ASP A 65 -2.44 -2.09 16.54
C ASP A 65 -1.86 -0.74 16.89
N ASP A 66 -1.53 0.02 15.85
CA ASP A 66 -1.33 1.45 15.97
C ASP A 66 -2.68 2.16 16.20
N GLU A 67 -2.88 2.71 17.41
CA GLU A 67 -4.14 3.34 17.80
C GLU A 67 -4.47 4.59 16.99
N ASP A 68 -3.45 5.34 16.55
CA ASP A 68 -3.63 6.57 15.78
C ASP A 68 -4.15 6.26 14.37
N LEU A 69 -3.60 5.23 13.74
CA LEU A 69 -4.08 4.74 12.44
C LEU A 69 -5.51 4.20 12.53
N VAL A 70 -5.84 3.42 13.58
CA VAL A 70 -7.20 2.93 13.77
C VAL A 70 -8.17 4.08 14.00
N ARG A 71 -7.80 5.06 14.83
CA ARG A 71 -8.61 6.26 15.11
C ARG A 71 -8.89 7.09 13.86
N THR A 72 -7.97 7.10 12.91
CA THR A 72 -8.08 7.81 11.62
C THR A 72 -8.73 6.98 10.52
N GLY A 73 -9.36 5.84 10.86
CA GLY A 73 -10.16 5.06 9.91
C GLY A 73 -9.40 3.96 9.18
N THR A 74 -8.20 3.56 9.66
CA THR A 74 -7.49 2.39 9.10
C THR A 74 -8.09 1.08 9.59
N PHE A 75 -8.49 0.23 8.65
CA PHE A 75 -9.05 -1.12 8.89
C PHE A 75 -8.03 -2.24 8.67
N LEU A 76 -6.93 -1.96 7.97
CA LEU A 76 -5.82 -2.89 7.79
C LEU A 76 -4.57 -2.07 7.45
N ARG A 77 -3.44 -2.42 8.03
CA ARG A 77 -2.14 -1.97 7.56
C ARG A 77 -1.07 -3.01 7.84
N GLN A 78 -0.38 -3.45 6.79
CA GLN A 78 0.80 -4.30 6.91
C GLN A 78 1.92 -3.74 6.04
N SER A 79 3.15 -3.85 6.54
CA SER A 79 4.35 -3.38 5.85
C SER A 79 5.51 -4.32 6.14
N ILE A 80 6.12 -4.85 5.08
CA ILE A 80 7.32 -5.70 5.15
C ILE A 80 8.54 -4.97 4.59
N SER A 81 9.73 -5.46 4.98
CA SER A 81 11.03 -4.96 4.53
C SER A 81 11.13 -4.90 3.01
N HIS A 82 11.86 -3.91 2.51
CA HIS A 82 12.14 -3.75 1.07
C HIS A 82 12.83 -4.99 0.47
N ASP A 83 13.77 -5.61 1.20
CA ASP A 83 14.47 -6.82 0.76
C ASP A 83 13.53 -8.01 0.54
N ASP A 84 12.37 -7.99 1.18
CA ASP A 84 11.34 -9.02 1.11
C ASP A 84 10.19 -8.60 0.18
N GLY A 85 10.36 -7.51 -0.58
CA GLY A 85 9.27 -6.77 -1.22
C GLY A 85 8.43 -7.55 -2.22
N CYS A 86 8.97 -8.62 -2.81
CA CYS A 86 8.24 -9.51 -3.70
C CYS A 86 8.00 -10.92 -3.15
N LYS A 87 7.95 -11.10 -1.83
CA LYS A 87 7.53 -12.39 -1.24
C LYS A 87 6.02 -12.63 -1.29
N ASN A 88 5.23 -11.61 -1.64
CA ASN A 88 3.78 -11.69 -1.75
C ASN A 88 3.38 -11.21 -3.13
N HIS A 89 2.64 -12.05 -3.85
CA HIS A 89 2.18 -11.75 -5.21
C HIS A 89 0.69 -11.47 -5.21
N PHE A 90 0.26 -10.61 -6.12
CA PHE A 90 -1.16 -10.50 -6.44
C PHE A 90 -1.65 -11.82 -7.09
N PRO A 91 -2.94 -12.16 -6.94
CA PRO A 91 -3.92 -11.51 -6.08
C PRO A 91 -3.70 -11.81 -4.58
N ILE A 92 -3.96 -10.84 -3.70
CA ILE A 92 -3.91 -11.01 -2.23
C ILE A 92 -5.30 -10.90 -1.60
N ALA A 93 -5.59 -11.74 -0.61
CA ALA A 93 -6.86 -11.66 0.12
C ALA A 93 -6.79 -10.62 1.25
N TYR A 94 -7.91 -9.94 1.53
CA TYR A 94 -8.04 -9.09 2.71
C TYR A 94 -7.80 -9.90 3.99
N GLY A 95 -6.95 -9.36 4.87
CA GLY A 95 -6.51 -10.01 6.10
C GLY A 95 -5.47 -11.12 5.91
N TYR A 96 -4.97 -11.33 4.70
CA TYR A 96 -3.79 -12.16 4.48
C TYR A 96 -2.56 -11.56 5.20
N THR A 97 -1.81 -12.38 5.93
CA THR A 97 -0.55 -11.97 6.56
C THR A 97 0.56 -11.97 5.53
N LEU A 98 1.12 -10.79 5.23
CA LEU A 98 2.25 -10.66 4.32
C LEU A 98 3.46 -11.45 4.84
N LYS A 99 4.07 -12.25 3.97
CA LYS A 99 5.32 -12.98 4.19
C LYS A 99 6.50 -12.03 4.13
N GLY A 100 7.44 -12.17 5.05
CA GLY A 100 8.66 -11.38 5.09
C GLY A 100 8.96 -10.86 6.49
N ARG A 101 10.08 -10.16 6.64
CA ARG A 101 10.40 -9.44 7.88
C ARG A 101 9.54 -8.17 7.95
N ALA A 102 9.12 -7.81 9.15
CA ALA A 102 8.46 -6.54 9.38
C ALA A 102 9.34 -5.38 8.89
N HIS A 103 8.72 -4.37 8.29
CA HIS A 103 9.43 -3.16 7.93
C HIS A 103 9.89 -2.44 9.20
N VAL A 104 11.17 -2.08 9.23
CA VAL A 104 11.78 -1.26 10.27
C VAL A 104 12.28 -0.01 9.57
N TYR A 105 11.94 1.16 10.09
CA TYR A 105 12.40 2.41 9.52
C TYR A 105 13.92 2.51 9.62
N ASP A 106 14.58 2.78 8.49
CA ASP A 106 16.00 3.06 8.46
C ASP A 106 16.28 4.53 8.80
N ASN A 107 17.56 4.91 8.89
CA ASN A 107 17.94 6.29 9.16
C ASN A 107 17.73 7.24 7.95
N GLY A 108 17.16 6.75 6.84
CA GLY A 108 17.05 7.45 5.57
C GLY A 108 15.63 7.93 5.30
N GLY A 109 15.32 9.16 5.71
CA GLY A 109 14.07 9.82 5.31
C GLY A 109 12.90 9.71 6.30
N VAL A 110 13.15 9.23 7.53
CA VAL A 110 12.24 9.40 8.66
C VAL A 110 12.89 10.23 9.78
N PRO A 111 12.10 10.83 10.69
CA PRO A 111 12.61 11.43 11.91
C PRO A 111 13.53 10.49 12.72
N ALA A 112 14.58 11.04 13.33
CA ALA A 112 15.62 10.25 14.02
C ALA A 112 15.08 9.43 15.21
N ASP A 113 13.99 9.88 15.82
CA ASP A 113 13.28 9.16 16.88
C ASP A 113 12.56 7.91 16.35
N MET A 114 12.22 7.84 15.06
CA MET A 114 11.57 6.69 14.43
C MET A 114 12.54 5.62 13.91
N ALA A 115 13.82 5.96 13.75
CA ALA A 115 14.80 5.03 13.22
C ALA A 115 14.95 3.77 14.10
N GLY A 116 14.98 2.60 13.47
CA GLY A 116 15.02 1.31 14.18
C GLY A 116 13.67 0.87 14.76
N GLN A 117 12.62 1.68 14.67
CA GLN A 117 11.27 1.28 15.06
C GLN A 117 10.57 0.50 13.93
N ARG A 118 9.69 -0.42 14.32
CA ARG A 118 8.83 -1.12 13.37
C ARG A 118 7.82 -0.13 12.78
N ALA A 119 7.56 -0.25 11.48
CA ALA A 119 6.49 0.49 10.84
C ALA A 119 5.15 0.16 11.52
N PRO A 120 4.27 1.16 11.69
CA PRO A 120 2.98 0.96 12.35
C PRO A 120 2.11 0.01 11.53
N SER A 121 1.36 -0.82 12.24
CA SER A 121 0.54 -1.89 11.66
C SER A 121 -0.84 -1.91 12.29
N VAL A 122 -1.82 -2.36 11.52
CA VAL A 122 -3.20 -2.56 11.98
C VAL A 122 -3.66 -3.93 11.48
N ALA A 123 -4.00 -4.81 12.41
CA ALA A 123 -4.60 -6.12 12.11
C ALA A 123 -5.94 -5.93 11.38
N PRO A 124 -6.32 -6.85 10.47
CA PRO A 124 -7.54 -6.70 9.68
C PRO A 124 -8.79 -6.57 10.56
N LYS A 125 -9.60 -5.55 10.25
CA LYS A 125 -10.86 -5.24 10.92
C LYS A 125 -12.05 -5.68 10.08
N PRO A 126 -13.21 -6.01 10.67
CA PRO A 126 -14.42 -6.24 9.91
C PRO A 126 -14.77 -5.01 9.07
N LEU A 127 -15.05 -5.21 7.78
CA LEU A 127 -15.50 -4.15 6.88
C LEU A 127 -17.04 -4.08 6.88
N HIS A 128 -17.59 -2.89 6.67
CA HIS A 128 -19.02 -2.62 6.68
C HIS A 128 -19.56 -2.52 5.25
N THR A 129 -20.78 -3.00 5.03
CA THR A 129 -21.49 -2.79 3.77
C THR A 129 -21.93 -1.33 3.64
N GLY A 130 -21.92 -0.80 2.43
CA GLY A 130 -22.35 0.59 2.14
C GLY A 130 -21.30 1.65 2.47
N VAL A 131 -20.14 1.26 3.01
CA VAL A 131 -19.01 2.17 3.28
C VAL A 131 -18.03 2.08 2.12
N ALA A 132 -17.53 3.24 1.68
CA ALA A 132 -16.44 3.32 0.71
C ALA A 132 -15.10 3.16 1.42
N TYR A 133 -14.27 2.28 0.88
CA TYR A 133 -12.93 2.01 1.36
C TYR A 133 -11.92 2.28 0.25
N THR A 134 -10.77 2.79 0.64
CA THR A 134 -9.59 2.89 -0.21
C THR A 134 -8.59 1.82 0.19
N VAL A 135 -8.13 1.02 -0.76
CA VAL A 135 -6.98 0.13 -0.64
C VAL A 135 -5.77 0.77 -1.31
N SER A 136 -4.69 0.93 -0.55
CA SER A 136 -3.41 1.41 -1.05
C SER A 136 -2.37 0.31 -0.92
N THR A 137 -1.58 0.10 -1.96
CA THR A 137 -0.50 -0.89 -1.97
C THR A 137 0.81 -0.26 -2.41
N VAL A 138 1.92 -0.89 -2.04
CA VAL A 138 3.25 -0.52 -2.55
C VAL A 138 3.93 -1.78 -3.05
N THR A 139 4.51 -1.68 -4.25
CA THR A 139 5.35 -2.71 -4.87
C THR A 139 6.77 -2.17 -5.09
N GLY A 140 7.78 -2.99 -4.82
CA GLY A 140 9.19 -2.58 -4.90
C GLY A 140 9.49 -1.26 -4.16
N ALA A 141 10.37 -0.45 -4.73
CA ALA A 141 10.71 0.87 -4.18
C ALA A 141 9.71 1.97 -4.57
N THR A 142 9.18 1.93 -5.80
CA THR A 142 8.61 3.13 -6.46
C THR A 142 7.21 2.93 -7.08
N GLY A 143 6.59 1.75 -6.93
CA GLY A 143 5.26 1.49 -7.47
C GLY A 143 4.17 1.65 -6.41
N TYR A 144 3.20 2.52 -6.66
CA TYR A 144 2.11 2.85 -5.73
C TYR A 144 0.77 2.41 -6.31
N GLY A 145 0.13 1.45 -5.66
CA GLY A 145 -1.17 0.94 -6.09
C GLY A 145 -2.30 1.58 -5.31
N CYS A 146 -3.43 1.82 -5.96
CA CYS A 146 -4.60 2.39 -5.33
C CYS A 146 -5.88 1.83 -5.94
N GLY A 147 -6.88 1.58 -5.10
CA GLY A 147 -8.21 1.18 -5.53
C GLY A 147 -9.24 1.63 -4.51
N ARG A 148 -10.42 2.00 -4.97
CA ARG A 148 -11.55 2.37 -4.11
C ARG A 148 -12.73 1.45 -4.38
N PHE A 149 -13.42 1.03 -3.32
CA PHE A 149 -14.51 0.08 -3.47
C PHE A 149 -15.60 0.24 -2.41
N ILE A 150 -16.80 -0.25 -2.72
CA ILE A 150 -17.92 -0.40 -1.78
C ILE A 150 -18.33 -1.88 -1.76
N ILE A 151 -18.56 -2.42 -0.56
CA ILE A 151 -19.25 -3.70 -0.40
C ILE A 151 -20.75 -3.42 -0.37
N ARG A 152 -21.50 -3.87 -1.38
CA ARG A 152 -22.95 -3.70 -1.47
C ARG A 152 -23.69 -4.60 -0.48
N GLN A 153 -24.98 -4.33 -0.24
CA GLN A 153 -25.80 -5.10 0.70
C GLN A 153 -25.95 -6.58 0.30
N ASP A 154 -25.91 -6.88 -1.00
CA ASP A 154 -25.93 -8.23 -1.56
C ASP A 154 -24.55 -8.93 -1.51
N ARG A 155 -23.56 -8.30 -0.86
CA ARG A 155 -22.16 -8.74 -0.74
C ARG A 155 -21.38 -8.76 -2.05
N THR A 156 -21.88 -8.11 -3.10
CA THR A 156 -21.08 -7.80 -4.27
C THR A 156 -20.13 -6.64 -3.98
N VAL A 157 -19.08 -6.51 -4.79
CA VAL A 157 -18.10 -5.42 -4.70
C VAL A 157 -18.26 -4.53 -5.91
N GLU A 158 -18.39 -3.23 -5.68
CA GLU A 158 -18.31 -2.21 -6.71
C GLU A 158 -16.96 -1.51 -6.61
N ASN A 159 -16.25 -1.41 -7.74
CA ASN A 159 -15.01 -0.65 -7.84
C ASN A 159 -15.31 0.76 -8.32
N LEU A 160 -14.77 1.76 -7.62
CA LEU A 160 -14.99 3.18 -7.87
C LEU A 160 -13.78 3.85 -8.57
N GLY A 161 -12.72 3.09 -8.85
CA GLY A 161 -11.46 3.60 -9.41
C GLY A 161 -10.51 4.16 -8.33
N CYS A 162 -9.37 4.71 -8.74
CA CYS A 162 -8.52 5.52 -7.86
C CYS A 162 -8.76 7.01 -8.16
N SER A 163 -8.82 7.85 -7.12
CA SER A 163 -9.03 9.31 -7.22
C SER A 163 -7.78 10.09 -6.85
#